data_AF-A0A7W4VS53-F1
#
_entry.id   AF-A0A7W4VS53-F1
#
_cell.length_a   1.000
_cell.length_b   1.000
_cell.length_c   1.000
_cell.angle_alpha   90.00
_cell.angle_beta   90.00
_cell.angle_gamma   90.00
#
_symmetry.space_group_name_H-M   'P 1'
#
loop_
_entity.id
_entity.type
_entity.pdbx_description
1 polymer ?
#
loop_
_entity_poly.entity_id
_entity_poly.type
_entity_poly.pdbx_seq_one_letter_code
_entity_poly.pdbx_strand_id
1 'polypeptide(L)'
;MSTRTLQELEHELHRDERDMVTQPDLEAIRAAGMRRRYLTAAGMGAALLATTVAVGLVLGLTLGGGIGRAVDDVPVAAQPHELSPLAERVLDEVSGAMQVSDWQVVLPAPAGAAHQWPETDMAVAGTPVDTGARHYAGVTSYRAGAFPDWLHRGVAKIERTDLASDDGSHPVGSTDMGILVDAGAAYLGCVGSDDSCTPALLTRDAGGWSYQWGMGTEDFLRPGSDMEVFLSDDYSTGAPGELVLAGLPGTDVARVDLVTTDGTTVPGHVERGSVVPGASMLWGTVVGKLAAVVAYDADGDVIEDHELKPCSNPVDCEVR
;
A
#
# COMPACT_ATOMS: atom_id res chain seq x y z
N MET A 1 26.20 42.06 -5.51
CA MET A 1 26.43 40.62 -5.81
C MET A 1 27.77 40.25 -5.21
N SER A 2 27.77 39.46 -4.13
CA SER A 2 28.99 39.01 -3.45
C SER A 2 29.19 37.53 -3.74
N THR A 3 30.22 37.18 -4.49
CA THR A 3 30.64 35.81 -4.76
C THR A 3 31.52 35.33 -3.62
N ARG A 4 30.95 34.60 -2.67
CA ARG A 4 31.74 33.81 -1.71
C ARG A 4 32.35 32.62 -2.43
N THR A 5 33.64 32.37 -2.22
CA THR A 5 34.38 31.31 -2.88
C THR A 5 34.15 29.97 -2.17
N LEU A 6 34.21 28.89 -2.93
CA LEU A 6 33.92 27.51 -2.51
C LEU A 6 34.70 27.03 -1.26
N GLN A 7 35.84 27.67 -0.99
CA GLN A 7 36.68 27.43 0.19
C GLN A 7 36.10 27.99 1.50
N GLU A 8 35.26 29.03 1.45
CA GLU A 8 34.57 29.54 2.66
C GLU A 8 33.45 28.57 3.09
N LEU A 9 32.86 27.83 2.15
CA LEU A 9 31.84 26.81 2.42
C LEU A 9 32.41 25.51 3.01
N GLU A 10 33.59 25.06 2.57
CA GLU A 10 34.27 23.91 3.19
C GLU A 10 34.73 24.21 4.63
N HIS A 11 35.06 25.48 4.93
CA HIS A 11 35.48 25.87 6.28
C HIS A 11 34.31 25.99 7.26
N GLU A 12 33.09 26.27 6.79
CA GLU A 12 31.88 26.24 7.63
C GLU A 12 31.41 24.81 7.93
N LEU A 13 31.55 23.87 6.99
CA LEU A 13 31.09 22.48 7.19
C LEU A 13 31.92 21.68 8.21
N HIS A 14 33.21 21.98 8.38
CA HIS A 14 34.08 21.25 9.32
C HIS A 14 34.08 21.79 10.76
N ARG A 15 33.24 22.79 11.07
CA ARG A 15 33.17 23.38 12.41
C ARG A 15 32.09 22.75 13.31
N ASP A 16 31.11 22.04 12.74
CA ASP A 16 30.00 21.44 13.49
C ASP A 16 30.24 19.98 13.94
N GLU A 17 31.36 19.36 13.57
CA GLU A 17 31.64 17.95 13.90
C GLU A 17 32.33 17.71 15.27
N ARG A 18 32.45 18.71 16.16
CA ARG A 18 33.21 18.55 17.42
C ARG A 18 32.50 18.84 18.73
N ASP A 19 31.21 19.16 18.76
CA ASP A 19 30.49 19.32 20.02
C ASP A 19 29.27 18.40 20.13
N MET A 20 29.27 17.60 21.22
CA MET A 20 28.17 16.83 21.81
C MET A 20 27.93 15.38 21.35
N VAL A 21 28.82 14.47 21.76
CA VAL A 21 28.39 13.13 22.19
C VAL A 21 28.12 13.22 23.70
N THR A 22 26.83 13.27 24.07
CA THR A 22 26.37 13.01 25.44
C THR A 22 25.33 11.90 25.37
N GLN A 23 25.59 10.80 26.07
CA GLN A 23 24.67 9.66 26.17
C GLN A 23 23.29 10.12 26.65
N PRO A 24 22.19 9.53 26.15
CA PRO A 24 20.85 9.88 26.59
C PRO A 24 20.62 9.49 28.05
N ASP A 25 20.23 10.47 28.86
CA ASP A 25 19.85 10.30 30.27
C ASP A 25 18.48 9.59 30.36
N LEU A 26 18.54 8.27 30.59
CA LEU A 26 17.38 7.39 30.69
C LEU A 26 16.47 7.71 31.88
N GLU A 27 16.96 8.42 32.91
CA GLU A 27 16.12 8.84 34.04
C GLU A 27 15.27 10.06 33.68
N ALA A 28 15.78 10.98 32.86
CA ALA A 28 15.01 12.10 32.32
C ALA A 28 13.86 11.62 31.40
N ILE A 29 14.08 10.56 30.62
CA ILE A 29 13.07 9.96 29.72
C ILE A 29 11.96 9.27 30.54
N ARG A 30 12.30 8.53 31.60
CA ARG A 30 11.28 7.92 32.50
C ARG A 30 10.47 8.97 33.27
N ALA A 31 11.08 10.08 33.68
CA ALA A 31 10.38 11.16 34.38
C ALA A 31 9.40 11.93 33.46
N ALA A 32 9.71 12.05 32.16
CA ALA A 32 8.82 12.66 31.18
C ALA A 32 7.57 11.80 30.89
N GLY A 33 7.71 10.47 30.88
CA GLY A 33 6.60 9.52 30.66
C GLY A 33 5.53 9.51 31.75
N MET A 34 5.93 9.68 33.03
CA MET A 34 4.95 9.71 34.13
C MET A 34 4.18 11.03 34.25
N ARG A 35 4.74 12.16 33.79
CA ARG A 35 4.07 13.47 33.87
C ARG A 35 2.95 13.65 32.83
N ARG A 36 2.97 12.89 31.73
CA ARG A 36 1.94 12.96 30.66
C ARG A 36 0.63 12.26 31.03
N ARG A 37 0.65 11.24 31.90
CA ARG A 37 -0.56 10.53 32.36
C ARG A 37 -1.51 11.37 33.23
N TYR A 38 -1.08 12.52 33.73
CA TYR A 38 -1.90 13.41 34.56
C TYR A 38 -2.41 14.67 33.85
N LEU A 39 -2.07 14.88 32.57
CA LEU A 39 -2.45 16.09 31.83
C LEU A 39 -3.44 15.84 30.67
N THR A 40 -3.75 14.58 30.33
CA THR A 40 -4.80 14.24 29.35
C THR A 40 -6.24 14.33 29.90
N ALA A 41 -6.42 14.84 31.12
CA ALA A 41 -7.73 15.09 31.72
C ALA A 41 -8.19 16.56 31.68
N ALA A 42 -7.47 17.47 31.02
CA ALA A 42 -7.90 18.87 30.93
C ALA A 42 -7.46 19.57 29.63
N GLY A 43 -8.44 19.97 28.82
CA GLY A 43 -8.30 21.14 27.96
C GLY A 43 -8.68 20.98 26.49
N MET A 44 -9.96 21.19 26.17
CA MET A 44 -10.36 21.80 24.89
C MET A 44 -9.75 23.21 24.78
N GLY A 45 -9.28 23.60 23.59
CA GLY A 45 -8.99 25.01 23.31
C GLY A 45 -8.07 25.23 22.11
N ALA A 46 -8.64 25.85 21.07
CA ALA A 46 -8.03 26.18 19.78
C ALA A 46 -6.78 27.09 19.85
N ALA A 47 -5.87 26.94 18.88
CA ALA A 47 -5.21 28.05 18.17
C ALA A 47 -4.36 27.56 16.98
N LEU A 48 -4.62 28.14 15.81
CA LEU A 48 -3.72 28.20 14.66
C LEU A 48 -2.40 28.91 15.00
N LEU A 49 -1.27 28.40 14.50
CA LEU A 49 -0.40 29.12 13.55
C LEU A 49 0.80 28.27 13.10
N ALA A 50 1.09 28.41 11.81
CA ALA A 50 2.10 27.71 11.03
C ALA A 50 3.55 28.02 11.42
N THR A 51 4.45 27.04 11.22
CA THR A 51 5.77 27.19 10.57
C THR A 51 6.46 25.83 10.38
N THR A 52 6.56 25.40 9.12
CA THR A 52 7.66 24.70 8.42
C THR A 52 8.66 23.80 9.18
N VAL A 53 8.69 22.51 8.79
CA VAL A 53 9.88 21.73 8.38
C VAL A 53 9.34 20.71 7.35
N ALA A 54 9.58 20.73 6.04
CA ALA A 54 10.74 21.05 5.21
C ALA A 54 11.94 20.10 5.34
N VAL A 55 11.72 18.80 5.60
CA VAL A 55 12.62 17.68 5.23
C VAL A 55 11.73 16.43 5.10
N GLY A 56 11.52 15.91 3.89
CA GLY A 56 10.73 14.69 3.69
C GLY A 56 10.06 14.54 2.32
N LEU A 57 10.11 15.57 1.47
CA LEU A 57 9.30 15.65 0.24
C LEU A 57 10.13 15.60 -1.05
N VAL A 58 11.19 14.77 -1.08
CA VAL A 58 12.06 14.64 -2.28
C VAL A 58 12.20 13.20 -2.81
N LEU A 59 11.57 12.20 -2.19
CA LEU A 59 11.55 10.83 -2.75
C LEU A 59 10.17 10.35 -3.25
N GLY A 60 9.09 11.08 -2.95
CA GLY A 60 7.73 10.72 -3.38
C GLY A 60 7.26 11.29 -4.73
N LEU A 61 8.07 12.11 -5.42
CA LEU A 61 7.65 12.84 -6.64
C LEU A 61 8.43 12.48 -7.91
N THR A 62 9.32 11.50 -7.88
CA THR A 62 10.13 11.11 -9.05
C THR A 62 10.11 9.61 -9.39
N LEU A 63 9.42 8.79 -8.59
CA LEU A 63 9.13 7.39 -8.91
C LEU A 63 7.63 7.28 -9.18
N GLY A 64 7.26 7.39 -10.46
CA GLY A 64 5.91 7.13 -10.94
C GLY A 64 5.59 5.65 -10.84
N GLY A 65 5.23 5.20 -9.64
CA GLY A 65 4.46 3.99 -9.40
C GLY A 65 2.97 4.32 -9.45
N GLY A 66 2.14 3.33 -9.79
CA GLY A 66 0.69 3.48 -9.85
C GLY A 66 0.17 4.26 -8.65
N ILE A 67 -0.72 5.20 -8.94
CA ILE A 67 -1.45 5.91 -7.89
C ILE A 67 -2.23 4.80 -7.17
N GLY A 68 -1.71 4.32 -6.04
CA GLY A 68 -2.52 3.84 -4.95
C GLY A 68 -3.43 4.99 -4.62
N ARG A 69 -4.57 5.03 -5.29
CA ARG A 69 -5.61 5.99 -4.99
C ARG A 69 -6.02 5.66 -3.56
N ALA A 70 -6.06 6.71 -2.73
CA ALA A 70 -7.00 6.71 -1.63
C ALA A 70 -8.30 6.13 -2.21
N VAL A 71 -8.78 5.03 -1.62
CA VAL A 71 -10.14 4.60 -1.86
C VAL A 71 -11.00 5.67 -1.21
N ASP A 72 -11.09 6.84 -1.85
CA ASP A 72 -12.28 7.64 -1.76
C ASP A 72 -13.36 6.65 -2.19
N ASP A 73 -14.17 6.22 -1.23
CA ASP A 73 -15.44 5.58 -1.51
C ASP A 73 -16.15 6.51 -2.49
N VAL A 74 -16.00 6.21 -3.79
CA VAL A 74 -16.90 6.73 -4.82
C VAL A 74 -18.26 6.36 -4.27
N PRO A 75 -19.11 7.32 -3.90
CA PRO A 75 -20.25 7.09 -3.02
C PRO A 75 -21.14 6.04 -3.64
N VAL A 76 -21.00 4.77 -3.22
CA VAL A 76 -21.46 3.54 -3.92
C VAL A 76 -22.10 3.90 -5.25
N ALA A 77 -21.29 4.39 -6.21
CA ALA A 77 -21.80 4.61 -7.55
C ALA A 77 -21.96 3.20 -8.06
N ALA A 78 -23.20 2.69 -7.95
CA ALA A 78 -23.57 1.29 -8.01
C ALA A 78 -22.56 0.48 -8.82
N GLN A 79 -21.69 -0.27 -8.12
CA GLN A 79 -20.82 -1.22 -8.80
C GLN A 79 -21.72 -2.00 -9.75
N PRO A 80 -21.34 -2.15 -11.04
CA PRO A 80 -22.20 -2.80 -12.00
C PRO A 80 -22.65 -4.15 -11.44
N HIS A 81 -23.93 -4.48 -11.58
CA HIS A 81 -24.45 -5.78 -11.14
C HIS A 81 -24.37 -6.84 -12.24
N GLU A 82 -23.86 -6.47 -13.41
CA GLU A 82 -23.81 -7.28 -14.61
C GLU A 82 -22.52 -7.00 -15.39
N LEU A 83 -22.08 -7.99 -16.17
CA LEU A 83 -20.94 -7.84 -17.07
C LEU A 83 -21.20 -6.75 -18.11
N SER A 84 -20.19 -5.93 -18.38
CA SER A 84 -20.22 -5.04 -19.53
C SER A 84 -20.12 -5.84 -20.84
N PRO A 85 -20.63 -5.32 -21.98
CA PRO A 85 -20.44 -5.97 -23.28
C PRO A 85 -18.97 -6.18 -23.65
N LEU A 86 -18.07 -5.34 -23.11
CA LEU A 86 -16.63 -5.50 -23.29
C LEU A 86 -16.09 -6.68 -22.47
N ALA A 87 -16.56 -6.85 -21.23
CA ALA A 87 -16.19 -7.96 -20.35
C ALA A 87 -16.75 -9.31 -20.85
N GLU A 88 -17.99 -9.35 -21.34
CA GLU A 88 -18.56 -10.53 -22.01
C GLU A 88 -17.69 -10.97 -23.19
N ARG A 89 -17.29 -10.01 -24.04
CA ARG A 89 -16.40 -10.29 -25.17
C ARG A 89 -15.02 -10.78 -24.74
N VAL A 90 -14.50 -10.31 -23.59
CA VAL A 90 -13.24 -10.83 -23.02
C VAL A 90 -13.38 -12.30 -22.68
N LEU A 91 -14.47 -12.72 -22.04
CA LEU A 91 -14.72 -14.13 -21.72
C LEU A 91 -14.83 -14.99 -22.98
N ASP A 92 -15.43 -14.46 -24.04
CA ASP A 92 -15.61 -15.19 -25.30
C ASP A 92 -14.32 -15.29 -26.14
N GLU A 93 -13.51 -14.23 -26.19
CA GLU A 93 -12.40 -14.11 -27.15
C GLU A 93 -10.99 -14.27 -26.53
N VAL A 94 -10.82 -14.04 -25.21
CA VAL A 94 -9.50 -14.11 -24.56
C VAL A 94 -9.33 -15.45 -23.86
N SER A 95 -8.42 -16.28 -24.38
CA SER A 95 -8.11 -17.58 -23.80
C SER A 95 -7.59 -17.45 -22.36
N GLY A 96 -8.22 -18.16 -21.43
CA GLY A 96 -7.87 -18.14 -20.01
C GLY A 96 -8.54 -17.02 -19.21
N ALA A 97 -9.37 -16.18 -19.84
CA ALA A 97 -10.23 -15.27 -19.09
C ALA A 97 -11.28 -16.04 -18.28
N MET A 98 -11.58 -15.56 -17.09
CA MET A 98 -12.56 -16.14 -16.18
C MET A 98 -13.41 -15.06 -15.52
N GLN A 99 -14.67 -15.36 -15.29
CA GLN A 99 -15.55 -14.51 -14.51
C GLN A 99 -15.34 -14.79 -13.02
N VAL A 100 -15.11 -13.75 -12.23
CA VAL A 100 -14.82 -13.86 -10.78
C VAL A 100 -15.89 -13.21 -9.92
N SER A 101 -16.79 -12.41 -10.52
CA SER A 101 -18.00 -11.87 -9.89
C SER A 101 -19.06 -11.62 -10.96
N ASP A 102 -20.25 -11.16 -10.56
CA ASP A 102 -21.35 -10.87 -11.49
C ASP A 102 -20.99 -9.81 -12.56
N TRP A 103 -19.94 -9.02 -12.32
CA TRP A 103 -19.51 -7.93 -13.21
C TRP A 103 -18.02 -7.90 -13.51
N GLN A 104 -17.20 -8.73 -12.86
CA GLN A 104 -15.75 -8.73 -13.02
C GLN A 104 -15.24 -9.97 -13.73
N VAL A 105 -14.27 -9.73 -14.61
CA VAL A 105 -13.52 -10.76 -15.31
C VAL A 105 -12.03 -10.55 -15.08
N VAL A 106 -11.34 -11.65 -14.83
CA VAL A 106 -9.88 -11.70 -14.76
C VAL A 106 -9.38 -12.35 -16.04
N LEU A 107 -8.40 -11.73 -16.70
CA LEU A 107 -7.72 -12.28 -17.86
C LEU A 107 -6.22 -12.40 -17.60
N PRO A 108 -5.54 -13.39 -18.19
CA PRO A 108 -4.10 -13.53 -18.02
C PRO A 108 -3.35 -12.41 -18.76
N ALA A 109 -2.26 -11.91 -18.16
CA ALA A 109 -1.29 -11.11 -18.89
C ALA A 109 -0.69 -11.93 -20.05
N PRO A 110 -0.66 -11.41 -21.29
CA PRO A 110 0.00 -12.07 -22.41
C PRO A 110 1.50 -12.24 -22.13
N ALA A 111 2.08 -13.36 -22.57
CA ALA A 111 3.50 -13.62 -22.34
C ALA A 111 4.38 -12.52 -22.96
N GLY A 112 5.22 -11.89 -22.14
CA GLY A 112 6.09 -10.79 -22.57
C GLY A 112 5.37 -9.45 -22.79
N ALA A 113 4.12 -9.31 -22.34
CA ALA A 113 3.42 -8.03 -22.31
C ALA A 113 4.22 -7.02 -21.48
N ALA A 114 4.63 -5.92 -22.12
CA ALA A 114 5.36 -4.85 -21.44
C ALA A 114 4.38 -3.83 -20.85
N HIS A 115 4.67 -3.39 -19.63
CA HIS A 115 3.98 -2.27 -19.00
C HIS A 115 4.18 -0.97 -19.78
N GLN A 116 3.19 -0.08 -19.71
CA GLN A 116 3.21 1.23 -20.36
C GLN A 116 4.32 2.11 -19.77
N TRP A 117 4.52 2.04 -18.46
CA TRP A 117 5.61 2.70 -17.78
C TRP A 117 6.83 1.78 -17.69
N PRO A 118 8.06 2.32 -17.80
CA PRO A 118 9.26 1.52 -17.61
C PRO A 118 9.28 0.98 -16.18
N GLU A 119 9.39 -0.34 -16.07
CA GLU A 119 9.74 -1.01 -14.82
C GLU A 119 11.10 -0.46 -14.38
N THR A 120 11.11 0.22 -13.24
CA THR A 120 12.36 0.67 -12.63
C THR A 120 12.81 -0.45 -11.72
N ASP A 121 14.01 -1.01 -11.98
CA ASP A 121 14.59 -2.00 -11.09
C ASP A 121 14.81 -1.34 -9.72
N MET A 122 14.00 -1.73 -8.75
CA MET A 122 14.02 -1.14 -7.42
C MET A 122 15.08 -1.84 -6.58
N ALA A 123 15.82 -1.04 -5.81
CA ALA A 123 16.63 -1.59 -4.74
C ALA A 123 15.70 -2.20 -3.68
N VAL A 124 15.70 -3.53 -3.61
CA VAL A 124 14.95 -4.29 -2.62
C VAL A 124 15.93 -4.74 -1.54
N ALA A 125 15.65 -4.36 -0.30
CA ALA A 125 16.38 -4.83 0.86
C ALA A 125 15.87 -6.21 1.27
N GLY A 126 16.78 -7.12 1.60
CA GLY A 126 16.44 -8.49 1.95
C GLY A 126 15.82 -9.30 0.81
N THR A 127 15.01 -10.30 1.17
CA THR A 127 14.28 -11.16 0.23
C THR A 127 12.77 -10.94 0.40
N PRO A 128 12.04 -10.48 -0.63
CA PRO A 128 10.59 -10.39 -0.56
C PRO A 128 9.94 -11.73 -0.26
N VAL A 129 8.88 -11.69 0.53
CA VAL A 129 8.08 -12.86 0.89
C VAL A 129 6.88 -12.97 -0.03
N ASP A 130 6.59 -14.19 -0.48
CA ASP A 130 5.39 -14.48 -1.28
C ASP A 130 4.17 -14.40 -0.37
N THR A 131 3.18 -13.58 -0.74
CA THR A 131 1.96 -13.43 0.07
C THR A 131 0.96 -14.55 -0.17
N GLY A 132 1.16 -15.38 -1.20
CA GLY A 132 0.22 -16.38 -1.68
C GLY A 132 -0.94 -15.80 -2.51
N ALA A 133 -1.02 -14.48 -2.64
CA ALA A 133 -2.04 -13.77 -3.39
C ALA A 133 -1.55 -13.37 -4.80
N ARG A 134 -2.47 -12.82 -5.60
CA ARG A 134 -2.17 -12.28 -6.93
C ARG A 134 -2.30 -10.77 -6.93
N HIS A 135 -1.55 -10.10 -7.81
CA HIS A 135 -1.74 -8.68 -8.09
C HIS A 135 -2.51 -8.52 -9.40
N TYR A 136 -3.43 -7.55 -9.43
CA TYR A 136 -4.29 -7.28 -10.58
C TYR A 136 -4.10 -5.85 -11.07
N ALA A 137 -3.95 -5.70 -12.39
CA ALA A 137 -3.75 -4.42 -13.06
C ALA A 137 -4.82 -4.17 -14.12
N GLY A 138 -5.03 -2.92 -14.52
CA GLY A 138 -5.87 -2.61 -15.68
C GLY A 138 -5.19 -2.92 -17.01
N VAL A 139 -6.00 -3.13 -18.06
CA VAL A 139 -5.52 -3.41 -19.42
C VAL A 139 -4.57 -2.32 -19.94
N THR A 140 -4.86 -1.05 -19.64
CA THR A 140 -4.08 0.10 -20.10
C THR A 140 -2.83 0.36 -19.26
N SER A 141 -2.61 -0.40 -18.17
CA SER A 141 -1.28 -0.48 -17.53
C SER A 141 -0.23 -1.09 -18.46
N TYR A 142 -0.65 -1.76 -19.53
CA TYR A 142 0.19 -2.35 -20.55
C TYR A 142 0.18 -1.54 -21.85
N ARG A 143 1.24 -1.69 -22.65
CA ARG A 143 1.35 -1.03 -23.96
C ARG A 143 0.22 -1.48 -24.89
N ALA A 144 -0.21 -0.59 -25.79
CA ALA A 144 -1.34 -0.82 -26.69
C ALA A 144 -1.27 -2.11 -27.56
N GLY A 145 -0.06 -2.64 -27.81
CA GLY A 145 0.14 -3.89 -28.56
C GLY A 145 0.19 -5.17 -27.69
N ALA A 146 0.06 -5.07 -26.37
CA ALA A 146 0.04 -6.24 -25.49
C ALA A 146 -1.27 -7.03 -25.63
N PHE A 147 -2.38 -6.33 -25.81
CA PHE A 147 -3.73 -6.91 -25.92
C PHE A 147 -4.32 -6.69 -27.32
N PRO A 148 -5.38 -7.41 -27.70
CA PRO A 148 -6.15 -7.09 -28.91
C PRO A 148 -6.57 -5.61 -28.93
N ASP A 149 -6.43 -4.96 -30.09
CA ASP A 149 -6.72 -3.53 -30.27
C ASP A 149 -8.12 -3.10 -29.79
N TRP A 150 -9.10 -4.00 -29.86
CA TRP A 150 -10.45 -3.71 -29.43
C TRP A 150 -10.56 -3.65 -27.90
N LEU A 151 -9.77 -4.46 -27.19
CA LEU A 151 -9.76 -4.52 -25.73
C LEU A 151 -9.03 -3.29 -25.18
N HIS A 152 -7.80 -3.05 -25.65
CA HIS A 152 -7.01 -1.89 -25.19
C HIS A 152 -7.71 -0.57 -25.49
N ARG A 153 -8.17 -0.36 -26.73
CA ARG A 153 -8.91 0.88 -27.08
C ARG A 153 -10.29 0.95 -26.42
N GLY A 154 -10.92 -0.18 -26.15
CA GLY A 154 -12.19 -0.27 -25.44
C GLY A 154 -12.05 0.24 -24.00
N VAL A 155 -11.09 -0.30 -23.26
CA VAL A 155 -10.79 0.13 -21.87
C VAL A 155 -10.31 1.59 -21.87
N ALA A 156 -9.37 1.95 -22.73
CA ALA A 156 -8.90 3.34 -22.82
C ALA A 156 -9.99 4.35 -23.20
N LYS A 157 -11.07 3.90 -23.85
CA LYS A 157 -12.24 4.76 -24.12
C LYS A 157 -13.01 4.98 -22.82
N ILE A 158 -13.36 3.91 -22.10
CA ILE A 158 -14.08 3.96 -20.82
C ILE A 158 -13.33 4.85 -19.82
N GLU A 159 -12.02 4.66 -19.68
CA GLU A 159 -11.20 5.50 -18.79
C GLU A 159 -11.31 6.99 -19.14
N ARG A 160 -11.27 7.32 -20.44
CA ARG A 160 -11.32 8.70 -20.92
C ARG A 160 -12.70 9.33 -20.98
N THR A 161 -13.77 8.54 -20.91
CA THR A 161 -15.15 9.06 -21.05
C THR A 161 -15.96 8.91 -19.78
N ASP A 162 -15.87 7.75 -19.14
CA ASP A 162 -16.79 7.34 -18.08
C ASP A 162 -16.13 7.49 -16.70
N LEU A 163 -14.80 7.32 -16.63
CA LEU A 163 -14.00 7.51 -15.41
C LEU A 163 -13.18 8.80 -15.41
N ALA A 164 -13.35 9.63 -16.43
CA ALA A 164 -12.65 10.91 -16.51
C ALA A 164 -13.23 11.88 -15.47
N SER A 165 -12.33 12.59 -14.80
CA SER A 165 -12.69 13.72 -13.94
C SER A 165 -13.14 14.92 -14.79
N ASP A 166 -13.83 15.87 -14.15
CA ASP A 166 -14.32 17.10 -14.81
C ASP A 166 -13.21 17.95 -15.46
N ASP A 167 -11.96 17.81 -15.00
CA ASP A 167 -10.78 18.49 -15.56
C ASP A 167 -10.18 17.79 -16.81
N GLY A 168 -10.76 16.66 -17.24
CA GLY A 168 -10.31 15.85 -18.36
C GLY A 168 -9.17 14.88 -18.02
N SER A 169 -8.71 14.84 -16.77
CA SER A 169 -7.83 13.77 -16.30
C SER A 169 -8.60 12.45 -16.25
N HIS A 170 -7.91 11.34 -16.49
CA HIS A 170 -8.50 10.01 -16.44
C HIS A 170 -7.51 9.02 -15.83
N PRO A 171 -7.99 7.95 -15.19
CA PRO A 171 -7.13 6.84 -14.80
C PRO A 171 -6.46 6.21 -16.03
N VAL A 172 -5.29 5.63 -15.79
CA VAL A 172 -4.66 4.66 -16.69
C VAL A 172 -4.41 3.42 -15.86
N GLY A 173 -4.85 2.27 -16.35
CA GLY A 173 -4.72 1.02 -15.63
C GLY A 173 -5.78 0.79 -14.56
N SER A 174 -6.95 1.45 -14.66
CA SER A 174 -8.03 1.22 -13.71
C SER A 174 -8.58 -0.21 -13.86
N THR A 175 -9.01 -0.78 -12.74
CA THR A 175 -9.73 -2.06 -12.64
C THR A 175 -11.22 -1.87 -12.37
N ASP A 176 -11.66 -0.61 -12.19
CA ASP A 176 -13.01 -0.25 -11.73
C ASP A 176 -14.11 -0.61 -12.74
N MET A 177 -13.75 -0.85 -14.01
CA MET A 177 -14.67 -1.29 -15.05
C MET A 177 -14.88 -2.81 -15.11
N GLY A 178 -14.27 -3.56 -14.20
CA GLY A 178 -14.48 -5.00 -14.04
C GLY A 178 -13.71 -5.85 -15.04
N ILE A 179 -12.64 -5.32 -15.64
CA ILE A 179 -11.73 -6.08 -16.50
C ILE A 179 -10.34 -5.99 -15.89
N LEU A 180 -9.90 -7.08 -15.27
CA LEU A 180 -8.67 -7.15 -14.50
C LEU A 180 -7.65 -8.06 -15.18
N VAL A 181 -6.43 -7.57 -15.35
CA VAL A 181 -5.30 -8.39 -15.81
C VAL A 181 -4.62 -8.98 -14.59
N ASP A 182 -4.52 -10.31 -14.53
CA ASP A 182 -3.67 -10.99 -13.56
C ASP A 182 -2.20 -10.70 -13.89
N ALA A 183 -1.59 -9.83 -13.08
CA ALA A 183 -0.24 -9.31 -13.25
C ALA A 183 0.82 -10.19 -12.57
N GLY A 184 0.43 -11.31 -11.94
CA GLY A 184 1.34 -12.26 -11.32
C GLY A 184 1.19 -12.38 -9.81
N ALA A 185 2.14 -13.08 -9.18
CA ALA A 185 2.16 -13.25 -7.74
C ALA A 185 2.49 -11.93 -7.03
N ALA A 186 1.81 -11.71 -5.91
CA ALA A 186 2.05 -10.58 -5.03
C ALA A 186 3.11 -10.94 -3.98
N TYR A 187 4.04 -10.01 -3.74
CA TYR A 187 5.11 -10.16 -2.77
C TYR A 187 5.11 -8.99 -1.82
N LEU A 188 5.43 -9.25 -0.56
CA LEU A 188 5.70 -8.22 0.43
C LEU A 188 7.21 -8.08 0.58
N GLY A 189 7.72 -6.87 0.44
CA GLY A 189 9.14 -6.61 0.56
C GLY A 189 9.45 -5.25 1.13
N CYS A 190 10.74 -4.95 1.21
CA CYS A 190 11.27 -3.68 1.65
C CYS A 190 11.99 -2.99 0.49
N VAL A 191 11.58 -1.77 0.18
CA VAL A 191 12.20 -0.96 -0.87
C VAL A 191 13.11 0.07 -0.23
N GLY A 192 14.33 0.19 -0.76
CA GLY A 192 15.36 1.11 -0.27
C GLY A 192 16.62 0.37 0.18
N SER A 193 17.05 0.62 1.41
CA SER A 193 18.23 0.00 2.03
C SER A 193 17.88 -0.58 3.39
N ASP A 194 18.75 -1.40 3.96
CA ASP A 194 18.54 -2.00 5.29
C ASP A 194 18.30 -0.93 6.38
N ASP A 195 18.93 0.26 6.23
CA ASP A 195 18.82 1.39 7.16
C ASP A 195 17.67 2.36 6.81
N SER A 196 17.10 2.25 5.61
CA SER A 196 16.02 3.11 5.10
C SER A 196 15.01 2.25 4.33
N CYS A 197 14.17 1.56 5.09
CA CYS A 197 13.24 0.59 4.58
C CYS A 197 11.83 1.17 4.46
N THR A 198 11.24 1.10 3.27
CA THR A 198 9.80 1.33 3.09
C THR A 198 9.13 0.01 2.69
N PRO A 199 8.29 -0.60 3.56
CA PRO A 199 7.54 -1.78 3.19
C PRO A 199 6.66 -1.51 1.97
N ALA A 200 6.54 -2.48 1.07
CA ALA A 200 5.82 -2.30 -0.18
C ALA A 200 5.26 -3.62 -0.71
N LEU A 201 4.16 -3.51 -1.47
CA LEU A 201 3.70 -4.57 -2.35
C LEU A 201 4.53 -4.54 -3.64
N LEU A 202 5.07 -5.70 -3.98
CA LEU A 202 5.91 -5.94 -5.13
C LEU A 202 5.30 -7.03 -6.01
N THR A 203 5.62 -7.00 -7.30
CA THR A 203 5.46 -8.13 -8.22
C THR A 203 6.82 -8.48 -8.81
N ARG A 204 6.89 -9.63 -9.48
CA ARG A 204 8.10 -10.07 -10.16
C ARG A 204 7.82 -10.49 -11.59
N ASP A 205 8.60 -9.95 -12.51
CA ASP A 205 8.55 -10.24 -13.94
C ASP A 205 9.94 -10.67 -14.46
N ALA A 206 10.12 -10.70 -15.78
CA ALA A 206 11.39 -11.03 -16.41
C ALA A 206 12.46 -9.92 -16.26
N GLY A 207 12.03 -8.68 -16.03
CA GLY A 207 12.87 -7.50 -15.81
C GLY A 207 13.38 -7.40 -14.37
N GLY A 208 12.66 -7.96 -13.40
CA GLY A 208 13.09 -8.01 -12.00
C GLY A 208 11.94 -7.82 -11.03
N TRP A 209 12.19 -7.06 -9.98
CA TRP A 209 11.16 -6.66 -9.01
C TRP A 209 10.51 -5.37 -9.46
N SER A 210 9.18 -5.37 -9.46
CA SER A 210 8.35 -4.24 -9.86
C SER A 210 7.56 -3.73 -8.66
N TYR A 211 7.77 -2.46 -8.30
CA TYR A 211 7.03 -1.80 -7.23
C TYR A 211 5.59 -1.51 -7.65
N GLN A 212 4.64 -1.91 -6.82
CA GLN A 212 3.23 -1.59 -7.04
C GLN A 212 2.83 -0.38 -6.20
N TRP A 213 2.97 -0.50 -4.88
CA TRP A 213 2.66 0.57 -3.94
C TRP A 213 3.35 0.32 -2.59
N GLY A 214 3.56 1.40 -1.85
CA GLY A 214 4.26 1.41 -0.57
C GLY A 214 3.27 1.45 0.58
N MET A 215 3.60 0.75 1.65
CA MET A 215 2.88 0.82 2.92
C MET A 215 3.48 1.95 3.74
N GLY A 216 2.62 2.84 4.20
CA GLY A 216 2.98 3.81 5.20
C GLY A 216 2.21 5.10 5.07
N THR A 217 1.35 5.37 6.04
CA THR A 217 1.10 6.76 6.44
C THR A 217 2.35 7.31 7.14
N GLU A 218 2.29 8.56 7.62
CA GLU A 218 3.42 9.11 8.37
C GLU A 218 3.77 8.22 9.58
N ASP A 219 2.80 7.56 10.22
CA ASP A 219 2.98 6.87 11.50
C ASP A 219 3.16 5.34 11.41
N PHE A 220 3.09 4.77 10.22
CA PHE A 220 3.21 3.32 10.05
C PHE A 220 4.53 2.78 10.61
N LEU A 221 4.43 1.76 11.47
CA LEU A 221 5.57 1.12 12.15
C LEU A 221 6.40 2.05 13.04
N ARG A 222 5.94 3.29 13.31
CA ARG A 222 6.58 4.15 14.31
C ARG A 222 6.38 3.55 15.70
N PRO A 223 7.38 3.60 16.59
CA PRO A 223 7.20 3.13 17.96
C PRO A 223 6.01 3.80 18.66
N GLY A 224 5.01 3.01 19.05
CA GLY A 224 3.80 3.46 19.74
C GLY A 224 2.67 3.91 18.83
N SER A 225 2.76 3.70 17.51
CA SER A 225 1.59 3.77 16.63
C SER A 225 0.75 2.49 16.71
N ASP A 226 -0.53 2.63 16.37
CA ASP A 226 -1.47 1.54 16.22
C ASP A 226 -1.21 0.80 14.89
N MET A 227 -1.83 -0.37 14.72
CA MET A 227 -1.79 -1.13 13.47
C MET A 227 -2.40 -0.33 12.32
N GLU A 228 -1.78 -0.40 11.16
CA GLU A 228 -2.40 0.00 9.90
C GLU A 228 -2.65 -1.24 9.04
N VAL A 229 -3.77 -1.24 8.33
CA VAL A 229 -4.22 -2.34 7.47
C VAL A 229 -4.40 -1.83 6.05
N PHE A 230 -3.79 -2.52 5.11
CA PHE A 230 -3.84 -2.26 3.67
C PHE A 230 -4.53 -3.42 2.97
N LEU A 231 -5.39 -3.10 2.02
CA LEU A 231 -6.17 -4.10 1.28
C LEU A 231 -5.86 -4.05 -0.21
N SER A 232 -5.78 -5.23 -0.81
CA SER A 232 -5.75 -5.36 -2.26
C SER A 232 -6.72 -6.44 -2.68
N ASP A 233 -7.45 -6.22 -3.78
CA ASP A 233 -8.32 -7.25 -4.32
C ASP A 233 -7.55 -8.54 -4.62
N ASP A 234 -8.09 -9.68 -4.20
CA ASP A 234 -7.57 -10.99 -4.56
C ASP A 234 -8.68 -11.89 -5.12
N TYR A 235 -8.44 -12.43 -6.31
CA TYR A 235 -9.36 -13.35 -6.99
C TYR A 235 -8.72 -14.72 -7.23
N SER A 236 -7.63 -15.03 -6.50
CA SER A 236 -6.85 -16.27 -6.68
C SER A 236 -7.66 -17.54 -6.42
N THR A 237 -8.73 -17.42 -5.63
CA THR A 237 -9.67 -18.50 -5.31
C THR A 237 -10.80 -18.67 -6.33
N GLY A 238 -10.89 -17.78 -7.33
CA GLY A 238 -11.98 -17.73 -8.31
C GLY A 238 -13.25 -17.02 -7.82
N ALA A 239 -13.21 -16.42 -6.62
CA ALA A 239 -14.27 -15.60 -6.05
C ALA A 239 -13.68 -14.26 -5.54
N PRO A 240 -14.50 -13.23 -5.30
CA PRO A 240 -14.02 -11.97 -4.75
C PRO A 240 -13.45 -12.17 -3.35
N GLY A 241 -12.24 -11.66 -3.14
CA GLY A 241 -11.52 -11.71 -1.88
C GLY A 241 -10.56 -10.55 -1.75
N GLU A 242 -9.83 -10.55 -0.65
CA GLU A 242 -8.88 -9.48 -0.30
C GLU A 242 -7.58 -10.11 0.18
N LEU A 243 -6.47 -9.66 -0.38
CA LEU A 243 -5.17 -9.70 0.26
C LEU A 243 -5.16 -8.62 1.34
N VAL A 244 -4.94 -9.06 2.58
CA VAL A 244 -4.79 -8.22 3.75
C VAL A 244 -3.31 -8.12 4.08
N LEU A 245 -2.83 -6.89 4.27
CA LEU A 245 -1.46 -6.60 4.66
C LEU A 245 -1.54 -5.65 5.85
N ALA A 246 -0.81 -5.94 6.93
CA ALA A 246 -0.80 -5.10 8.11
C ALA A 246 0.60 -5.04 8.72
N GLY A 247 0.81 -4.09 9.62
CA GLY A 247 2.08 -3.92 10.31
C GLY A 247 1.92 -3.40 11.72
N LEU A 248 2.80 -3.86 12.61
CA LEU A 248 2.94 -3.36 13.98
C LEU A 248 4.41 -3.06 14.30
N PRO A 249 4.70 -1.98 15.05
CA PRO A 249 6.04 -1.77 15.59
C PRO A 249 6.41 -2.89 16.58
N GLY A 250 7.68 -3.29 16.58
CA GLY A 250 8.19 -4.37 17.43
C GLY A 250 8.00 -5.78 16.84
N THR A 251 8.53 -6.79 17.53
CA THR A 251 8.56 -8.18 17.05
C THR A 251 7.82 -9.15 17.97
N ASP A 252 6.91 -8.63 18.79
CA ASP A 252 6.23 -9.39 19.84
C ASP A 252 5.02 -10.17 19.30
N VAL A 253 4.54 -9.82 18.09
CA VAL A 253 3.42 -10.52 17.46
C VAL A 253 3.80 -11.96 17.15
N ALA A 254 3.01 -12.90 17.67
CA ALA A 254 3.20 -14.32 17.43
C ALA A 254 2.18 -14.94 16.47
N ARG A 255 0.97 -14.38 16.42
CA ARG A 255 -0.15 -14.88 15.63
C ARG A 255 -1.03 -13.72 15.19
N VAL A 256 -1.69 -13.89 14.04
CA VAL A 256 -2.72 -12.96 13.56
C VAL A 256 -3.93 -13.74 13.08
N ASP A 257 -5.11 -13.24 13.42
CA ASP A 257 -6.39 -13.74 12.95
C ASP A 257 -7.05 -12.64 12.09
N LEU A 258 -7.48 -13.01 10.88
CA LEU A 258 -8.24 -12.15 9.95
C LEU A 258 -9.71 -12.50 10.10
N VAL A 259 -10.53 -11.53 10.52
CA VAL A 259 -11.96 -11.74 10.76
C VAL A 259 -12.74 -11.11 9.61
N THR A 260 -13.50 -11.90 8.87
CA THR A 260 -14.36 -11.42 7.79
C THR A 260 -15.68 -10.87 8.32
N THR A 261 -16.37 -10.09 7.48
CA THR A 261 -17.69 -9.50 7.78
C THR A 261 -18.80 -10.52 8.04
N ASP A 262 -18.65 -11.77 7.59
CA ASP A 262 -19.55 -12.88 7.91
C ASP A 262 -19.19 -13.61 9.22
N GLY A 263 -18.15 -13.17 9.92
CA GLY A 263 -17.66 -13.73 11.18
C GLY A 263 -16.71 -14.91 11.02
N THR A 264 -16.33 -15.29 9.79
CA THR A 264 -15.29 -16.30 9.58
C THR A 264 -13.93 -15.77 10.04
N THR A 265 -13.14 -16.63 10.67
CA THR A 265 -11.77 -16.31 11.09
C THR A 265 -10.78 -17.13 10.27
N VAL A 266 -9.84 -16.43 9.63
CA VAL A 266 -8.76 -17.03 8.82
C VAL A 266 -7.42 -16.74 9.50
N PRO A 267 -6.58 -17.73 9.76
CA PRO A 267 -5.24 -17.47 10.28
C PRO A 267 -4.40 -16.77 9.21
N GLY A 268 -3.75 -15.67 9.58
CA GLY A 268 -2.76 -15.03 8.73
C GLY A 268 -1.33 -15.46 9.05
N HIS A 269 -0.40 -14.88 8.31
CA HIS A 269 1.03 -15.04 8.46
C HIS A 269 1.61 -13.88 9.26
N VAL A 270 2.66 -14.17 10.02
CA VAL A 270 3.40 -13.17 10.79
C VAL A 270 4.88 -13.36 10.50
N GLU A 271 5.52 -12.28 10.08
CA GLU A 271 6.95 -12.23 9.84
C GLU A 271 7.58 -11.16 10.73
N ARG A 272 8.55 -11.57 11.56
CA ARG A 272 9.09 -10.75 12.64
C ARG A 272 10.48 -10.25 12.27
N GLY A 273 10.58 -8.98 11.87
CA GLY A 273 11.84 -8.29 11.66
C GLY A 273 12.62 -8.62 10.38
N SER A 274 12.18 -9.59 9.58
CA SER A 274 12.91 -9.99 8.36
C SER A 274 12.49 -9.20 7.12
N VAL A 275 11.21 -8.79 7.03
CA VAL A 275 10.73 -7.88 5.97
C VAL A 275 11.10 -6.45 6.31
N VAL A 276 10.73 -5.97 7.50
CA VAL A 276 11.11 -4.65 8.03
C VAL A 276 11.83 -4.84 9.36
N PRO A 277 13.10 -4.44 9.49
CA PRO A 277 13.85 -4.57 10.74
C PRO A 277 13.13 -3.93 11.93
N GLY A 278 12.97 -4.71 13.01
CA GLY A 278 12.36 -4.23 14.26
C GLY A 278 10.84 -4.12 14.25
N ALA A 279 10.16 -4.55 13.19
CA ALA A 279 8.70 -4.54 13.07
C ALA A 279 8.15 -5.93 12.73
N SER A 280 6.86 -6.12 12.97
CA SER A 280 6.12 -7.32 12.58
C SER A 280 5.26 -6.99 11.39
N MET A 281 5.46 -7.71 10.30
CA MET A 281 4.59 -7.65 9.12
C MET A 281 3.62 -8.81 9.16
N LEU A 282 2.36 -8.53 8.85
CA LEU A 282 1.28 -9.50 8.90
C LEU A 282 0.57 -9.53 7.54
N TRP A 283 0.17 -10.72 7.07
CA TRP A 283 -0.63 -10.81 5.85
C TRP A 283 -1.47 -12.07 5.76
N GLY A 284 -2.46 -12.08 4.87
CA GLY A 284 -3.20 -13.27 4.50
C GLY A 284 -4.26 -12.94 3.48
N THR A 285 -4.97 -13.96 3.00
CA THR A 285 -6.08 -13.78 2.07
C THR A 285 -7.40 -14.18 2.72
N VAL A 286 -8.45 -13.42 2.43
CA VAL A 286 -9.81 -13.73 2.83
C VAL A 286 -10.73 -13.78 1.62
N VAL A 287 -11.72 -14.65 1.64
CA VAL A 287 -12.84 -14.60 0.67
C VAL A 287 -13.88 -13.64 1.22
N GLY A 288 -14.39 -12.75 0.38
CA GLY A 288 -15.29 -11.67 0.80
C GLY A 288 -14.54 -10.46 1.37
N LYS A 289 -15.16 -9.79 2.33
CA LYS A 289 -14.67 -8.53 2.93
C LYS A 289 -14.14 -8.74 4.34
N LEU A 290 -12.99 -8.15 4.63
CA LEU A 290 -12.40 -8.08 5.96
C LEU A 290 -13.22 -7.17 6.89
N ALA A 291 -13.35 -7.57 8.15
CA ALA A 291 -13.97 -6.79 9.22
C ALA A 291 -12.98 -6.39 10.31
N ALA A 292 -12.00 -7.23 10.64
CA ALA A 292 -10.97 -6.90 11.62
C ALA A 292 -9.68 -7.70 11.42
N VAL A 293 -8.58 -7.17 11.96
CA VAL A 293 -7.29 -7.87 12.10
C VAL A 293 -6.93 -7.92 13.58
N VAL A 294 -6.74 -9.11 14.13
CA VAL A 294 -6.40 -9.30 15.54
C VAL A 294 -5.01 -9.90 15.68
N ALA A 295 -4.10 -9.17 16.32
CA ALA A 295 -2.73 -9.61 16.59
C ALA A 295 -2.58 -10.09 18.03
N TYR A 296 -1.88 -11.20 18.21
CA TYR A 296 -1.65 -11.83 19.51
C TYR A 296 -0.17 -12.00 19.79
N ASP A 297 0.22 -11.95 21.05
CA ASP A 297 1.56 -12.31 21.50
C ASP A 297 1.74 -13.84 21.64
N ALA A 298 2.91 -14.26 22.12
CA ALA A 298 3.25 -15.67 22.28
C ALA A 298 2.47 -16.39 23.39
N ASP A 299 1.95 -15.66 24.36
CA ASP A 299 1.14 -16.20 25.46
C ASP A 299 -0.35 -16.29 25.07
N GLY A 300 -0.71 -15.67 23.94
CA GLY A 300 -2.06 -15.65 23.37
C GLY A 300 -2.87 -14.43 23.80
N ASP A 301 -2.25 -13.47 24.47
CA ASP A 301 -2.88 -12.20 24.81
C ASP A 301 -2.99 -11.32 23.56
N VAL A 302 -4.08 -10.56 23.47
CA VAL A 302 -4.32 -9.61 22.36
C VAL A 302 -3.37 -8.44 22.51
N ILE A 303 -2.51 -8.24 21.51
CA ILE A 303 -1.69 -7.03 21.38
C ILE A 303 -2.56 -5.91 20.82
N GLU A 304 -3.29 -6.19 19.74
CA GLU A 304 -4.18 -5.24 19.10
C GLU A 304 -5.35 -5.94 18.39
N ASP A 305 -6.50 -5.30 18.42
CA ASP A 305 -7.74 -5.68 17.72
C ASP A 305 -8.16 -4.48 16.85
N HIS A 306 -7.84 -4.56 15.56
CA HIS A 306 -8.05 -3.48 14.60
C HIS A 306 -9.32 -3.74 13.79
N GLU A 307 -10.43 -3.13 14.20
CA GLU A 307 -11.69 -3.17 13.47
C GLU A 307 -11.68 -2.21 12.27
N LEU A 308 -11.99 -2.72 11.07
CA LEU A 308 -12.14 -1.90 9.88
C LEU A 308 -13.47 -1.15 9.93
N LYS A 309 -13.38 0.18 10.01
CA LYS A 309 -14.55 1.05 9.99
C LYS A 309 -14.92 1.41 8.55
N PRO A 310 -16.20 1.37 8.16
CA PRO A 310 -16.65 1.94 6.89
C PRO A 310 -16.29 3.42 6.82
N CYS A 311 -15.70 3.85 5.70
CA CYS A 311 -15.36 5.24 5.47
C CYS A 311 -16.64 6.09 5.51
N SER A 312 -16.76 6.97 6.51
CA SER A 312 -17.95 7.81 6.68
C SER A 312 -17.72 9.30 6.39
N ASN A 313 -16.50 9.72 6.03
CA ASN A 313 -16.17 11.06 5.51
C ASN A 313 -14.68 11.15 5.10
N PRO A 314 -14.27 12.10 4.24
CA PRO A 314 -13.08 12.00 3.38
C PRO A 314 -11.75 12.39 4.08
N VAL A 315 -11.65 12.17 5.39
CA VAL A 315 -10.47 12.56 6.17
C VAL A 315 -10.01 11.33 6.92
N ASP A 316 -9.06 10.63 6.30
CA ASP A 316 -8.35 9.47 6.84
C ASP A 316 -9.20 8.21 7.05
N CYS A 317 -9.42 7.47 5.97
CA CYS A 317 -9.68 6.04 6.10
C CYS A 317 -8.39 5.34 6.54
N GLU A 318 -8.47 4.59 7.65
CA GLU A 318 -7.42 3.71 8.19
C GLU A 318 -7.07 2.55 7.24
N VAL A 319 -7.82 2.41 6.13
CA VAL A 319 -7.69 1.38 5.11
C VAL A 319 -7.27 2.04 3.80
N ARG A 320 -6.10 1.64 3.26
CA ARG A 320 -5.60 2.06 1.95
C ARG A 320 -5.25 0.89 1.07
#